data_AF-A0A231NR60-F1
#
_entry.id   AF-A0A231NR60-F1
#
_cell.length_a   1.000
_cell.length_b   1.000
_cell.length_c   1.000
_cell.angle_alpha   90.00
_cell.angle_beta   90.00
_cell.angle_gamma   90.00
#
_symmetry.space_group_name_H-M   'P 1'
#
loop_
_entity.id
_entity.type
_entity.pdbx_description
1 polymer ?
#
loop_
_entity_poly.entity_id
_entity_poly.type
_entity_poly.pdbx_seq_one_letter_code
_entity_poly.pdbx_strand_id
1 'polypeptide(L)'
;MGFFDKFKQGSKDMIKSYDKVKLNQKLSYEELHEIMKAGTYPCGEPQLTGKGIMHCIQFPPVDKYVIQVALSGTTVTITKIYNGVGGILKETVGDAVTGGWYDVLNGENIDLNQMTRIIGEELTRLCGEKGLLKTA
;
A
#
# COMPACT_ATOMS: atom_id res chain seq x y z
N MET A 1 0.50 26.09 19.17
CA MET A 1 0.68 24.63 19.36
C MET A 1 -0.64 23.95 18.99
N GLY A 2 -1.04 23.76 17.74
CA GLY A 2 -0.32 23.33 16.55
C GLY A 2 -1.10 22.11 16.04
N PHE A 3 -2.16 22.32 15.23
CA PHE A 3 -3.04 21.26 14.71
C PHE A 3 -2.26 20.09 14.06
N PHE A 4 -1.04 20.39 13.57
CA PHE A 4 -0.06 19.45 13.04
C PHE A 4 0.54 18.48 14.08
N ASP A 5 0.66 18.86 15.35
CA ASP A 5 1.19 17.98 16.39
C ASP A 5 0.18 16.89 16.77
N LYS A 6 -1.13 17.21 16.76
CA LYS A 6 -2.18 16.19 16.94
C LYS A 6 -2.25 15.21 15.76
N PHE A 7 -2.00 15.68 14.53
CA PHE A 7 -1.93 14.79 13.36
C PHE A 7 -0.73 13.84 13.45
N LYS A 8 0.44 14.31 13.89
CA LYS A 8 1.62 13.47 14.14
C LYS A 8 1.44 12.49 15.31
N GLN A 9 0.79 12.92 16.39
CA GLN A 9 0.57 12.08 17.57
C GLN A 9 -0.46 10.97 17.27
N GLY A 10 -1.57 11.29 16.58
CA GLY A 10 -2.54 10.28 16.13
C GLY A 10 -1.97 9.32 15.09
N SER A 11 -1.08 9.79 14.22
CA SER A 11 -0.40 8.95 13.23
C SER A 11 0.60 7.95 13.85
N LYS A 12 1.18 8.27 15.01
CA LYS A 12 2.11 7.35 15.70
C LYS A 12 1.42 6.11 16.26
N ASP A 13 0.18 6.23 16.72
CA ASP A 13 -0.59 5.10 17.26
C ASP A 13 -1.39 4.34 16.20
N MET A 14 -1.56 4.91 15.00
CA MET A 14 -2.37 4.33 13.91
C MET A 14 -1.56 3.54 12.86
N ILE A 15 -0.24 3.68 12.80
CA ILE A 15 0.61 2.99 11.80
C ILE A 15 1.25 1.76 12.44
N LYS A 16 0.53 0.63 12.44
CA LYS A 16 0.99 -0.63 13.08
C LYS A 16 1.80 -1.56 12.17
N SER A 17 1.89 -1.31 10.86
CA SER A 17 2.85 -1.98 9.98
C SER A 17 3.30 -1.04 8.87
N TYR A 18 4.60 -1.06 8.62
CA TYR A 18 5.18 -0.40 7.47
C TYR A 18 6.17 -1.34 6.79
N ASP A 19 6.12 -1.40 5.47
CA ASP A 19 7.19 -1.95 4.64
C ASP A 19 7.84 -0.81 3.84
N LYS A 20 9.10 -0.98 3.45
CA LYS A 20 9.89 0.06 2.78
C LYS A 20 10.72 -0.51 1.66
N VAL A 21 10.59 0.09 0.48
CA VAL A 21 11.41 -0.21 -0.69
C VAL A 21 12.32 0.98 -0.98
N LYS A 22 13.63 0.74 -1.09
CA LYS A 22 14.62 1.77 -1.41
C LYS A 22 14.97 1.72 -2.89
N LEU A 23 14.73 2.83 -3.57
CA LEU A 23 15.04 3.02 -4.97
C LEU A 23 16.38 3.74 -5.15
N ASN A 24 16.98 3.56 -6.33
CA ASN A 24 18.22 4.23 -6.74
C ASN A 24 17.97 5.64 -7.29
N GLN A 25 16.75 5.94 -7.71
CA GLN A 25 16.32 7.26 -8.19
C GLN A 25 14.96 7.66 -7.62
N LYS A 26 14.65 8.96 -7.70
CA LYS A 26 13.34 9.49 -7.31
C LYS A 26 12.35 9.22 -8.42
N LEU A 27 11.19 8.67 -8.08
CA LEU A 27 10.06 8.49 -9.00
C LEU A 27 8.96 9.50 -8.73
N SER A 28 8.15 9.79 -9.74
CA SER A 28 6.84 10.41 -9.58
C SER A 28 5.81 9.38 -9.10
N TYR A 29 4.65 9.86 -8.61
CA TYR A 29 3.57 8.97 -8.21
C TYR A 29 2.94 8.25 -9.41
N GLU A 30 2.92 8.91 -10.56
CA GLU A 30 2.45 8.35 -11.82
C GLU A 30 3.37 7.22 -12.28
N GLU A 31 4.69 7.42 -12.26
CA GLU A 31 5.67 6.38 -12.58
C GLU A 31 5.57 5.18 -11.64
N LEU A 32 5.45 5.43 -10.33
CA LEU A 32 5.27 4.37 -9.35
C LEU A 32 3.95 3.63 -9.57
N HIS A 33 2.86 4.34 -9.90
CA HIS A 33 1.57 3.72 -10.17
C HIS A 33 1.61 2.82 -11.40
N GLU A 34 2.24 3.25 -12.49
CA GLU A 34 2.44 2.43 -13.70
C GLU A 34 3.28 1.19 -13.42
N ILE A 35 4.31 1.28 -12.57
CA ILE A 35 5.06 0.10 -12.13
C ILE A 35 4.16 -0.84 -11.35
N MET A 36 3.41 -0.33 -10.39
CA MET A 36 2.55 -1.14 -9.54
C MET A 36 1.41 -1.82 -10.32
N LYS A 37 0.85 -1.20 -11.36
CA LYS A 37 -0.17 -1.83 -12.22
C LYS A 37 0.28 -3.14 -12.88
N ALA A 38 1.58 -3.34 -13.05
CA ALA A 38 2.12 -4.58 -13.59
C ALA A 38 2.12 -5.74 -12.57
N GLY A 39 1.87 -5.45 -11.29
CA GLY A 39 1.77 -6.44 -10.22
C GLY A 39 0.34 -6.97 -10.03
N THR A 40 0.24 -8.13 -9.39
CA THR A 40 -1.04 -8.67 -8.93
C THR A 40 -1.11 -8.57 -7.41
N TYR A 41 -2.17 -7.95 -6.89
CA TYR A 41 -2.31 -7.71 -5.47
C TYR A 41 -3.60 -8.33 -4.91
N PRO A 42 -3.57 -8.82 -3.67
CA PRO A 42 -4.73 -9.46 -3.06
C PRO A 42 -5.90 -8.52 -2.76
N CYS A 43 -5.62 -7.22 -2.60
CA CYS A 43 -6.62 -6.20 -2.26
C CYS A 43 -7.15 -5.44 -3.49
N GLY A 44 -6.87 -5.93 -4.70
CA GLY A 44 -7.26 -5.29 -5.95
C GLY A 44 -6.25 -4.28 -6.45
N GLU A 45 -6.64 -3.51 -7.47
CA GLU A 45 -5.72 -2.63 -8.18
C GLU A 45 -5.38 -1.35 -7.40
N PRO A 46 -4.11 -0.92 -7.39
CA PRO A 46 -3.73 0.34 -6.78
C PRO A 46 -4.38 1.51 -7.53
N GLN A 47 -4.85 2.51 -6.79
CA GLN A 47 -5.45 3.73 -7.32
C GLN A 47 -4.62 4.94 -6.92
N LEU A 48 -4.34 5.81 -7.90
CA LEU A 48 -3.72 7.10 -7.63
C LEU A 48 -4.77 8.00 -6.97
N THR A 49 -4.50 8.42 -5.73
CA THR A 49 -5.44 9.14 -4.88
C THR A 49 -4.82 10.43 -4.34
N GLY A 50 -5.66 11.44 -4.16
CA GLY A 50 -5.26 12.78 -3.70
C GLY A 50 -5.35 13.85 -4.77
N LYS A 51 -5.38 15.12 -4.34
CA LYS A 51 -5.29 16.31 -5.20
C LYS A 51 -4.21 17.23 -4.64
N GLY A 52 -3.29 17.69 -5.49
CA GLY A 52 -2.25 18.65 -5.12
C GLY A 52 -1.07 18.00 -4.38
N ILE A 53 -0.67 18.55 -3.23
CA ILE A 53 0.55 18.15 -2.49
C ILE A 53 0.43 16.81 -1.74
N MET A 54 -0.78 16.25 -1.64
CA MET A 54 -1.06 14.96 -1.01
C MET A 54 -1.38 13.88 -2.04
N HIS A 55 -0.57 13.77 -3.10
CA HIS A 55 -0.62 12.60 -3.97
C HIS A 55 -0.11 11.37 -3.21
N CYS A 56 -0.86 10.28 -3.27
CA CYS A 56 -0.46 8.97 -2.78
C CYS A 56 -1.10 7.88 -3.64
N ILE A 57 -0.66 6.65 -3.49
CA ILE A 57 -1.30 5.49 -4.10
C ILE A 57 -2.03 4.75 -2.98
N GLN A 58 -3.29 4.40 -3.19
CA GLN A 58 -4.08 3.65 -2.22
C GLN A 58 -4.67 2.41 -2.88
N PHE A 59 -4.66 1.31 -2.14
CA PHE A 59 -5.41 0.12 -2.51
C PHE A 59 -6.89 0.26 -2.10
N PRO A 60 -7.79 -0.52 -2.70
CA PRO A 60 -9.16 -0.63 -2.23
C PRO A 60 -9.23 -0.93 -0.72
N PRO A 61 -10.17 -0.32 0.02
CA PRO A 61 -10.28 -0.53 1.46
C PRO A 61 -10.61 -1.98 1.81
N VAL A 62 -9.87 -2.52 2.78
CA VAL A 62 -10.06 -3.84 3.37
C VAL A 62 -10.61 -3.66 4.78
N ASP A 63 -11.88 -4.01 5.01
CA ASP A 63 -12.59 -3.68 6.26
C ASP A 63 -12.36 -2.19 6.62
N LYS A 64 -11.99 -1.83 7.85
CA LYS A 64 -11.87 -0.42 8.25
C LYS A 64 -10.53 0.21 7.87
N TYR A 65 -9.72 -0.47 7.06
CA TYR A 65 -8.36 -0.07 6.76
C TYR A 65 -8.12 0.09 5.26
N VAL A 66 -7.15 0.91 4.93
CA VAL A 66 -6.63 1.09 3.57
C VAL A 66 -5.13 0.91 3.60
N ILE A 67 -4.57 0.32 2.55
CA ILE A 67 -3.12 0.32 2.37
C ILE A 67 -2.76 1.50 1.48
N GLN A 68 -1.89 2.36 2.00
CA GLN A 68 -1.39 3.52 1.30
C GLN A 68 0.11 3.34 1.02
N VAL A 69 0.50 3.69 -0.19
CA VAL A 69 1.87 3.75 -0.67
C VAL A 69 2.25 5.20 -0.91
N ALA A 70 3.33 5.63 -0.25
CA ALA A 70 3.82 7.00 -0.27
C ALA A 70 5.29 7.05 -0.68
N LEU A 71 5.65 8.10 -1.42
CA LEU A 71 7.02 8.40 -1.84
C LEU A 71 7.63 9.48 -0.95
N SER A 72 8.84 9.22 -0.46
CA SER A 72 9.67 10.21 0.24
C SER A 72 11.10 10.13 -0.28
N GLY A 73 11.49 11.07 -1.14
CA GLY A 73 12.77 11.03 -1.84
C GLY A 73 12.86 9.78 -2.72
N THR A 74 13.83 8.91 -2.46
CA THR A 74 13.99 7.61 -3.15
C THR A 74 13.43 6.43 -2.35
N THR A 75 12.66 6.68 -1.28
CA THR A 75 12.06 5.63 -0.46
C THR A 75 10.56 5.55 -0.73
N VAL A 76 10.10 4.36 -1.08
CA VAL A 76 8.67 4.02 -1.10
C VAL A 76 8.31 3.42 0.25
N THR A 77 7.27 3.95 0.89
CA THR A 77 6.74 3.41 2.16
C THR A 77 5.33 2.89 1.94
N ILE A 78 5.08 1.67 2.37
CA ILE A 78 3.78 1.01 2.31
C ILE A 78 3.25 0.95 3.74
N THR A 79 2.09 1.54 3.98
CA THR A 79 1.52 1.69 5.32
C THR A 79 0.07 1.29 5.35
N LYS A 80 -0.32 0.62 6.43
CA LYS A 80 -1.73 0.45 6.79
C LYS A 80 -2.25 1.70 7.50
N ILE A 81 -3.37 2.23 7.02
CA ILE A 81 -4.05 3.40 7.59
C ILE A 81 -5.49 3.01 7.92
N TYR A 82 -5.98 3.40 9.09
CA TYR A 82 -7.39 3.24 9.42
C TYR A 82 -8.22 4.30 8.65
N ASN A 83 -9.17 3.83 7.85
CA ASN A 83 -10.05 4.65 7.02
C ASN A 83 -11.45 4.78 7.62
N GLY A 84 -11.87 3.89 8.51
CA GLY A 84 -13.17 3.95 9.21
C GLY A 84 -14.41 3.75 8.34
N VAL A 85 -14.30 3.91 7.02
CA VAL A 85 -15.26 3.45 6.02
C VAL A 85 -15.15 1.93 5.94
N GLY A 86 -16.23 1.21 6.27
CA GLY A 86 -16.28 -0.25 6.15
C GLY A 86 -16.00 -0.66 4.70
N GLY A 87 -14.84 -1.27 4.48
CA GLY A 87 -14.32 -1.65 3.18
C GLY A 87 -15.08 -2.80 2.56
N ILE A 88 -15.21 -2.74 1.24
CA ILE A 88 -16.06 -3.59 0.41
C ILE A 88 -15.52 -5.04 0.30
N LEU A 89 -14.27 -5.28 0.70
CA LEU A 89 -13.59 -6.56 0.49
C LEU A 89 -14.28 -7.77 1.12
N LYS A 90 -15.07 -7.61 2.18
CA LYS A 90 -15.70 -8.77 2.84
C LYS A 90 -16.84 -9.39 2.03
N GLU A 91 -17.52 -8.62 1.18
CA GLU A 91 -18.69 -9.08 0.41
C GLU A 91 -18.41 -9.28 -1.08
N THR A 92 -17.39 -8.61 -1.64
CA THR A 92 -17.11 -8.64 -3.10
C THR A 92 -16.07 -9.69 -3.51
N VAL A 93 -15.32 -10.22 -2.55
CA VAL A 93 -14.12 -11.02 -2.84
C VAL A 93 -14.45 -12.50 -2.72
N GLY A 94 -15.17 -13.00 -3.70
CA GLY A 94 -15.14 -14.43 -4.00
C GLY A 94 -13.75 -14.81 -4.53
N ASP A 95 -13.37 -16.08 -4.36
CA ASP A 95 -12.05 -16.63 -4.72
C ASP A 95 -11.61 -16.33 -6.18
N ALA A 96 -12.60 -16.11 -7.07
CA ALA A 96 -12.38 -15.72 -8.47
C ALA A 96 -11.78 -14.30 -8.66
N VAL A 97 -12.00 -13.37 -7.74
CA VAL A 97 -11.47 -11.99 -7.79
C VAL A 97 -10.09 -11.90 -7.16
N THR A 98 -9.82 -12.76 -6.17
CA THR A 98 -8.52 -12.84 -5.48
C THR A 98 -7.53 -13.81 -6.10
N GLY A 99 -7.87 -14.58 -7.13
CA GLY A 99 -6.93 -15.54 -7.73
C GLY A 99 -6.21 -16.44 -6.72
N GLY A 100 -6.91 -16.90 -5.67
CA GLY A 100 -6.37 -17.73 -4.58
C GLY A 100 -5.75 -16.98 -3.39
N TRP A 101 -5.71 -15.65 -3.39
CA TRP A 101 -5.15 -14.86 -2.26
C TRP A 101 -5.99 -14.90 -0.97
N TYR A 102 -7.26 -15.28 -1.06
CA TYR A 102 -8.18 -15.30 0.09
C TYR A 102 -7.73 -16.30 1.16
N ASP A 103 -7.32 -17.50 0.76
CA ASP A 103 -6.78 -18.53 1.66
C ASP A 103 -5.41 -18.12 2.22
N VAL A 104 -4.57 -17.47 1.41
CA VAL A 104 -3.23 -16.98 1.80
C VAL A 104 -3.30 -15.91 2.88
N LEU A 105 -4.38 -15.12 2.89
CA LEU A 105 -4.59 -14.03 3.83
C LEU A 105 -5.46 -14.41 5.04
N ASN A 106 -5.74 -15.71 5.23
CA ASN A 106 -6.57 -16.23 6.32
C ASN A 106 -7.97 -15.62 6.30
N GLY A 107 -8.75 -15.94 5.25
CA GLY A 107 -10.01 -15.34 4.79
C GLY A 107 -11.03 -14.76 5.80
N GLU A 108 -11.05 -15.21 7.05
CA GLU A 108 -11.89 -14.62 8.11
C GLU A 108 -11.30 -13.35 8.74
N ASN A 109 -9.97 -13.20 8.73
CA ASN A 109 -9.20 -12.09 9.29
C ASN A 109 -8.03 -11.77 8.36
N ILE A 110 -8.30 -11.07 7.25
CA ILE A 110 -7.26 -10.61 6.32
C ILE A 110 -6.12 -9.94 7.10
N ASP A 111 -4.95 -10.59 7.15
CA ASP A 111 -3.79 -10.03 7.85
C ASP A 111 -3.21 -8.87 7.04
N LEU A 112 -3.62 -7.66 7.41
CA LEU A 112 -3.17 -6.44 6.77
C LEU A 112 -1.67 -6.19 6.93
N ASN A 113 -1.01 -6.77 7.94
CA ASN A 113 0.45 -6.67 8.07
C ASN A 113 1.13 -7.57 7.02
N GLN A 114 0.63 -8.78 6.84
CA GLN A 114 1.06 -9.67 5.75
C GLN A 114 0.80 -9.02 4.39
N MET A 115 -0.33 -8.34 4.22
CA MET A 115 -0.65 -7.61 2.99
C MET A 115 0.34 -6.48 2.71
N THR A 116 0.75 -5.70 3.72
CA THR A 116 1.80 -4.69 3.55
C THR A 116 3.14 -5.28 3.09
N ARG A 117 3.46 -6.51 3.53
CA ARG A 117 4.68 -7.25 3.11
C ARG A 117 4.56 -7.78 1.68
N ILE A 118 3.43 -8.40 1.33
CA ILE A 118 3.18 -8.91 -0.03
C ILE A 118 3.31 -7.77 -1.05
N ILE A 119 2.72 -6.62 -0.76
CA ILE A 119 2.83 -5.43 -1.62
C ILE A 119 4.28 -4.95 -1.72
N GLY A 120 5.04 -5.00 -0.62
CA GLY A 120 6.45 -4.60 -0.60
C GLY A 120 7.37 -5.55 -1.36
N GLU A 121 7.15 -6.86 -1.23
CA GLU A 121 7.86 -7.90 -1.98
C GLU A 121 7.58 -7.79 -3.48
N GLU A 122 6.31 -7.63 -3.86
CA GLU A 122 5.91 -7.48 -5.25
C GLU A 122 6.46 -6.18 -5.85
N LEU A 123 6.37 -5.06 -5.12
CA LEU A 123 6.99 -3.82 -5.56
C LEU A 123 8.52 -3.95 -5.68
N THR A 124 9.16 -4.66 -4.77
CA THR A 124 10.60 -4.92 -4.84
C THR A 124 10.94 -5.72 -6.10
N ARG A 125 10.19 -6.78 -6.41
CA ARG A 125 10.35 -7.57 -7.64
C ARG A 125 10.22 -6.70 -8.88
N LEU A 126 9.12 -5.93 -8.99
CA LEU A 126 8.84 -5.05 -10.13
C LEU A 126 9.89 -3.96 -10.32
N CYS A 127 10.35 -3.34 -9.23
CA CYS A 127 11.43 -2.37 -9.27
C CYS A 127 12.78 -3.03 -9.62
N GLY A 128 13.01 -4.27 -9.19
CA GLY A 128 14.20 -5.06 -9.51
C GLY A 128 14.30 -5.36 -10.99
N GLU A 129 13.21 -5.81 -11.60
CA GLU A 129 13.11 -6.07 -13.06
C GLU A 129 13.39 -4.83 -13.90
N LYS A 130 13.06 -3.64 -13.37
CA LYS A 130 13.32 -2.35 -14.03
C LYS A 130 14.67 -1.72 -13.66
N GLY A 131 15.49 -2.38 -12.84
CA GLY A 131 16.79 -1.85 -12.40
C GLY A 131 16.67 -0.59 -11.53
N LEU A 132 15.55 -0.41 -10.82
CA LEU A 132 15.24 0.77 -9.99
C LEU A 132 15.61 0.59 -8.53
N LEU A 133 15.96 -0.62 -8.10
CA LEU A 133 16.37 -0.88 -6.73
C LEU A 133 17.74 -0.28 -6.45
N LYS A 134 17.90 0.28 -5.25
CA LYS A 134 19.23 0.61 -4.75
C LYS A 134 19.92 -0.69 -4.35
N THR A 135 20.83 -1.17 -5.20
CA THR A 135 21.78 -2.21 -4.82
C THR A 135 22.60 -1.72 -3.64
N ALA A 136 22.74 -2.57 -2.63
CA ALA A 136 23.55 -2.30 -1.45
C ALA A 136 25.02 -2.04 -1.82
#